data_AF-A0A354J7U7-F1
#
_entry.id   AF-A0A354J7U7-F1
#
_cell.length_a   1.000
_cell.length_b   1.000
_cell.length_c   1.000
_cell.angle_alpha   90.00
_cell.angle_beta   90.00
_cell.angle_gamma   90.00
#
_symmetry.space_group_name_H-M   'P 1'
#
loop_
_entity.id
_entity.type
_entity.pdbx_description
1 polymer ?
#
loop_
_entity_poly.entity_id
_entity_poly.type
_entity_poly.pdbx_seq_one_letter_code
_entity_poly.pdbx_strand_id
1 'polypeptide(L)'
;MNDYDAFVPNVHFEQIPIKNLVSNQEYQRNLSIAHVQRTVDNFDLYQINPVKVSRRNGINYVFNGQHTIEIIAIVSGSRETPVWCMIYDDLEYIQEADIFANQLKYVKPLLPYEIFMANVEAGNDDQLIIKSLVESYGLHISSSKVPGGICAVSCLEYIYQKYGFHVLDRTLRLCIGTWEGDNNSLSANMLKGIAHLIYAFGNTLKDDGFKERVGKYSAREIGRTAKERKAGSFGYAEAMLSAYNKKMKTGLHWNKLYATKSTAPDDDFYTEYEENDFDTKEETESDDI
;
A
#
# COMPACT_ATOMS: atom_id res chain seq x y z
N MET A 1 -3.92 -37.08 28.37
CA MET A 1 -4.29 -35.66 28.22
C MET A 1 -3.04 -35.00 27.69
N ASN A 2 -3.06 -34.45 26.48
CA ASN A 2 -1.86 -33.86 25.91
C ASN A 2 -1.54 -32.59 26.69
N ASP A 3 -0.32 -32.50 27.18
CA ASP A 3 0.22 -31.32 27.83
C ASP A 3 0.53 -30.28 26.74
N TYR A 4 -0.29 -29.24 26.68
CA TYR A 4 -0.14 -28.13 25.73
C TYR A 4 0.59 -26.93 26.36
N ASP A 5 1.00 -27.03 27.62
CA ASP A 5 1.57 -25.91 28.38
C ASP A 5 2.89 -25.44 27.76
N ALA A 6 3.63 -26.33 27.08
CA ALA A 6 4.84 -26.00 26.34
C ALA A 6 4.61 -25.06 25.13
N PHE A 7 3.37 -24.93 24.64
CA PHE A 7 3.02 -24.12 23.46
C PHE A 7 2.26 -22.85 23.81
N VAL A 8 1.90 -22.64 25.07
CA VAL A 8 1.12 -21.49 25.54
C VAL A 8 2.01 -20.65 26.44
N PRO A 9 2.19 -19.34 26.16
CA PRO A 9 2.98 -18.49 27.02
C PRO A 9 2.32 -18.39 28.41
N ASN A 10 3.12 -18.52 29.46
CA ASN A 10 2.67 -18.36 30.84
C ASN A 10 2.48 -16.87 31.15
N VAL A 11 1.29 -16.35 30.86
CA VAL A 11 0.95 -14.93 31.05
C VAL A 11 -0.41 -14.77 31.70
N HIS A 12 -0.65 -13.58 32.24
CA HIS A 12 -1.96 -13.13 32.68
C HIS A 12 -2.30 -11.77 32.08
N PHE A 13 -3.59 -11.43 32.06
CA PHE A 13 -4.07 -10.17 31.50
C PHE A 13 -4.60 -9.25 32.60
N GLU A 14 -4.17 -7.99 32.57
CA GLU A 14 -4.65 -6.95 33.49
C GLU A 14 -4.85 -5.62 32.76
N GLN A 15 -5.70 -4.77 33.33
CA GLN A 15 -5.81 -3.37 32.92
C GLN A 15 -4.88 -2.50 33.77
N ILE A 16 -3.91 -1.84 33.14
CA ILE A 16 -2.94 -0.99 33.83
C ILE A 16 -3.07 0.45 33.32
N PRO A 17 -3.21 1.46 34.21
CA PRO A 17 -3.14 2.87 33.82
C PRO A 17 -1.82 3.18 33.10
N ILE A 18 -1.86 3.94 32.01
CA ILE A 18 -0.67 4.27 31.21
C ILE A 18 0.44 4.93 32.05
N LYS A 19 0.09 5.70 33.09
CA LYS A 19 1.07 6.29 34.02
C LYS A 19 1.89 5.27 34.83
N ASN A 20 1.40 4.04 34.97
CA ASN A 20 2.05 2.96 35.72
C ASN A 20 2.87 2.04 34.80
N LEU A 21 3.03 2.42 33.54
CA LEU A 21 3.83 1.73 32.53
C LEU A 21 5.13 2.49 32.26
N VAL A 22 6.23 1.76 32.16
CA VAL A 22 7.56 2.30 31.82
C VAL A 22 7.94 1.84 30.42
N SER A 23 8.19 2.78 29.52
CA SER A 23 8.68 2.54 28.14
C SER A 23 10.10 3.12 27.94
N ASN A 24 10.63 3.07 26.72
CA ASN A 24 11.93 3.62 26.31
C ASN A 24 13.14 2.91 26.93
N GLN A 25 13.14 1.58 26.90
CA GLN A 25 14.35 0.80 27.19
C GLN A 25 15.41 1.02 26.10
N GLU A 26 16.70 0.86 26.40
CA GLU A 26 17.80 1.19 25.47
C GLU A 26 17.75 0.42 24.15
N TYR A 27 17.21 -0.80 24.15
CA TYR A 27 17.05 -1.62 22.95
C TYR A 27 15.93 -1.14 22.01
N GLN A 28 15.11 -0.18 22.45
CA GLN A 28 13.90 0.25 21.75
C GLN A 28 14.18 1.47 20.85
N ARG A 29 13.48 1.54 19.71
CA ARG A 29 13.51 2.73 18.85
C ARG A 29 12.73 3.89 19.46
N ASN A 30 13.14 5.11 19.15
CA ASN A 30 12.37 6.30 19.48
C ASN A 30 10.99 6.28 18.81
N LEU A 31 9.99 6.83 19.50
CA LEU A 31 8.62 6.94 18.98
C LEU A 31 8.57 7.87 17.76
N SER A 32 7.84 7.44 16.73
CA SER A 32 7.61 8.27 15.55
C SER A 32 6.35 9.12 15.76
N ILE A 33 6.54 10.40 16.07
CA ILE A 33 5.44 11.37 16.28
C ILE A 33 4.54 11.44 15.05
N ALA A 34 5.12 11.41 13.84
CA ALA A 34 4.37 11.45 12.59
C ALA A 34 3.53 10.18 12.36
N HIS A 35 3.94 9.04 12.89
CA HIS A 35 3.12 7.82 12.86
C HIS A 35 1.98 7.90 13.87
N VAL A 36 2.27 8.35 15.10
CA VAL A 36 1.26 8.54 16.15
C VAL A 36 0.16 9.49 15.68
N GLN A 37 0.50 10.65 15.12
CA GLN A 37 -0.50 11.62 14.66
C GLN A 37 -1.43 11.04 13.58
N ARG A 38 -0.88 10.30 12.61
CA ARG A 38 -1.68 9.67 11.55
C ARG A 38 -2.64 8.60 12.08
N THR A 39 -2.21 7.83 13.08
CA THR A 39 -3.06 6.81 13.69
C THR A 39 -4.13 7.41 14.60
N VAL A 40 -3.86 8.56 15.24
CA VAL A 40 -4.86 9.29 16.04
C VAL A 40 -6.06 9.72 15.18
N ASP A 41 -5.80 10.22 13.95
CA ASP A 41 -6.86 10.66 13.04
C ASP A 41 -7.75 9.50 12.55
N ASN A 42 -7.26 8.26 12.60
CA ASN A 42 -7.95 7.04 12.16
C ASN A 42 -8.15 6.03 13.31
N PHE A 43 -8.25 6.53 14.54
CA PHE A 43 -8.28 5.66 15.72
C PHE A 43 -9.54 4.79 15.77
N ASP A 44 -9.33 3.48 15.93
CA ASP A 44 -10.38 2.49 16.13
C ASP A 44 -10.05 1.61 17.34
N LEU A 45 -10.95 1.58 18.32
CA LEU A 45 -10.82 0.77 19.53
C LEU A 45 -10.67 -0.72 19.25
N TYR A 46 -11.31 -1.23 18.19
CA TYR A 46 -11.29 -2.65 17.87
C TYR A 46 -9.99 -3.11 17.21
N GLN A 47 -9.13 -2.19 16.77
CA GLN A 47 -7.82 -2.49 16.20
C GLN A 47 -6.70 -2.52 17.25
N ILE A 48 -7.03 -2.21 18.51
CA ILE A 48 -6.05 -2.14 19.60
C ILE A 48 -5.71 -3.54 20.10
N ASN A 49 -4.45 -3.92 19.93
CA ASN A 49 -3.89 -5.13 20.54
C ASN A 49 -3.46 -4.87 22.00
N PRO A 50 -3.57 -5.87 22.89
CA PRO A 50 -3.00 -5.78 24.24
C PRO A 50 -1.50 -5.47 24.22
N VAL A 51 -1.08 -4.60 25.13
CA VAL A 51 0.31 -4.19 25.31
C VAL A 51 1.07 -5.32 25.99
N LYS A 52 2.25 -5.71 25.47
CA LYS A 52 3.06 -6.74 26.16
C LYS A 52 3.98 -6.10 27.18
N VAL A 53 3.89 -6.60 28.41
CA VAL A 53 4.54 -6.05 29.59
C VAL A 53 5.38 -7.13 30.26
N SER A 54 6.60 -6.78 30.61
CA SER A 54 7.44 -7.57 31.52
C SER A 54 7.38 -6.94 32.91
N ARG A 55 6.94 -7.71 33.90
CA ARG A 55 6.80 -7.26 35.29
C ARG A 55 8.00 -7.72 36.10
N ARG A 56 8.89 -6.78 36.43
CA ARG A 56 10.12 -7.06 37.19
C ARG A 56 10.17 -6.20 38.43
N ASN A 57 10.30 -6.82 39.60
CA ASN A 57 10.35 -6.12 40.90
C ASN A 57 9.18 -5.14 41.11
N GLY A 58 7.97 -5.48 40.63
CA GLY A 58 6.78 -4.64 40.72
C GLY A 58 6.70 -3.48 39.71
N ILE A 59 7.65 -3.37 38.79
CA ILE A 59 7.66 -2.36 37.72
C ILE A 59 7.20 -2.99 36.41
N ASN A 60 6.29 -2.32 35.70
CA ASN A 60 5.71 -2.79 34.44
C ASN A 60 6.46 -2.18 33.23
N TYR A 61 7.37 -2.94 32.63
CA TYR A 61 8.14 -2.52 31.46
C TYR A 61 7.44 -2.91 30.16
N VAL A 62 7.12 -1.92 29.33
CA VAL A 62 6.50 -2.13 28.02
C VAL A 62 7.58 -2.49 27.01
N PHE A 63 7.54 -3.73 26.51
CA PHE A 63 8.45 -4.17 25.44
C PHE A 63 7.76 -4.22 24.06
N ASN A 64 6.43 -4.23 24.01
CA ASN A 64 5.65 -4.15 22.78
C ASN A 64 4.34 -3.37 23.00
N GLY A 65 3.99 -2.46 22.10
CA GLY A 65 2.79 -1.61 22.22
C GLY A 65 3.06 -0.16 22.65
N GLN A 66 4.29 0.34 22.50
CA GLN A 66 4.62 1.72 22.89
C GLN A 66 3.85 2.78 22.09
N HIS A 67 3.69 2.59 20.77
CA HIS A 67 2.85 3.49 19.98
C HIS A 67 1.38 3.41 20.43
N THR A 68 0.89 2.21 20.76
CA THR A 68 -0.47 1.99 21.23
C THR A 68 -0.79 2.81 22.48
N ILE A 69 0.06 2.75 23.51
CA ILE A 69 -0.16 3.52 24.74
C ILE A 69 -0.14 5.03 24.49
N GLU A 70 0.69 5.50 23.55
CA GLU A 70 0.81 6.93 23.28
C GLU A 70 -0.36 7.45 22.44
N ILE A 71 -0.83 6.67 21.46
CA ILE A 71 -2.06 6.95 20.72
C ILE A 71 -3.25 7.03 21.68
N ILE A 72 -3.40 6.05 22.57
CA ILE A 72 -4.51 6.04 23.55
C ILE A 72 -4.40 7.23 24.51
N ALA A 73 -3.20 7.56 24.99
CA ALA A 73 -3.00 8.73 25.85
C ALA A 73 -3.40 10.03 25.15
N ILE A 74 -3.11 10.18 23.86
CA ILE A 74 -3.48 11.35 23.06
C ILE A 74 -4.99 11.39 22.81
N VAL A 75 -5.58 10.29 22.32
CA VAL A 75 -7.02 10.22 21.99
C VAL A 75 -7.89 10.40 23.24
N SER A 76 -7.50 9.79 24.36
CA SER A 76 -8.23 9.94 25.62
C SER A 76 -7.91 11.23 26.38
N GLY A 77 -6.84 11.94 26.01
CA GLY A 77 -6.34 13.11 26.72
C GLY A 77 -5.83 12.82 28.14
N SER A 78 -5.61 11.55 28.51
CA SER A 78 -5.26 11.16 29.87
C SER A 78 -4.34 9.94 29.94
N ARG A 79 -3.29 10.02 30.76
CA ARG A 79 -2.45 8.87 31.11
C ARG A 79 -3.02 8.02 32.26
N GLU A 80 -4.17 8.41 32.81
CA GLU A 80 -4.92 7.57 33.76
C GLU A 80 -5.73 6.48 33.05
N THR A 81 -5.94 6.63 31.74
CA THR A 81 -6.69 5.67 30.91
C THR A 81 -6.03 4.29 31.02
N PRO A 82 -6.78 3.26 31.48
CA PRO A 82 -6.26 1.91 31.55
C PRO A 82 -6.16 1.28 30.16
N VAL A 83 -5.11 0.49 29.94
CA VAL A 83 -4.93 -0.32 28.72
C VAL A 83 -4.81 -1.79 29.11
N TRP A 84 -5.28 -2.68 28.23
CA TRP A 84 -5.10 -4.12 28.40
C TRP A 84 -3.63 -4.49 28.22
N CYS A 85 -3.07 -5.21 29.20
CA CYS A 85 -1.70 -5.68 29.22
C CYS A 85 -1.65 -7.21 29.28
N MET A 86 -0.82 -7.81 28.44
CA MET A 86 -0.39 -9.21 28.54
C MET A 86 0.92 -9.24 29.32
N ILE A 87 0.91 -9.79 30.53
CA ILE A 87 2.00 -9.65 31.50
C ILE A 87 2.79 -10.95 31.60
N TYR A 88 4.10 -10.81 31.51
CA TYR A 88 5.10 -11.84 31.76
C TYR A 88 5.82 -11.52 33.07
N ASP A 89 5.74 -12.41 34.05
CA ASP A 89 6.42 -12.25 35.35
C ASP A 89 7.83 -12.86 35.37
N ASP A 90 8.18 -13.63 34.33
CA ASP A 90 9.41 -14.43 34.23
C ASP A 90 10.39 -13.92 33.15
N LEU A 91 10.07 -12.80 32.48
CA LEU A 91 10.92 -12.22 31.45
C LEU A 91 12.06 -11.35 32.03
N GLU A 92 13.27 -11.60 31.53
CA GLU A 92 14.45 -10.79 31.79
C GLU A 92 14.72 -9.78 30.67
N TYR A 93 15.53 -8.74 30.97
CA TYR A 93 15.89 -7.68 30.03
C TYR A 93 16.51 -8.20 28.72
N ILE A 94 17.36 -9.22 28.82
CA ILE A 94 18.05 -9.80 27.65
C ILE A 94 17.04 -10.51 26.75
N GLN A 95 16.06 -11.21 27.33
CA GLN A 95 15.01 -11.89 26.58
C GLN A 95 14.07 -10.89 25.91
N GLU A 96 13.72 -9.78 26.57
CA GLU A 96 12.95 -8.70 25.95
C GLU A 96 13.64 -8.12 24.72
N ALA A 97 14.95 -7.88 24.81
CA ALA A 97 15.73 -7.35 23.71
C ALA A 97 15.79 -8.33 22.52
N ASP A 98 15.94 -9.63 22.78
CA ASP A 98 15.91 -10.66 21.74
C ASP A 98 14.52 -10.79 21.08
N ILE A 99 13.44 -10.76 21.88
CA ILE A 99 12.07 -10.73 21.37
C ILE A 99 11.84 -9.50 20.48
N PHE A 100 12.30 -8.33 20.91
CA PHE A 100 12.18 -7.09 20.15
C PHE A 100 12.92 -7.18 18.81
N ALA A 101 14.15 -7.72 18.81
CA ALA A 101 14.95 -7.88 17.59
C ALA A 101 14.29 -8.82 16.55
N ASN A 102 13.61 -9.87 17.02
CA ASN A 102 12.99 -10.87 16.16
C ASN A 102 11.51 -10.62 15.85
N GLN A 103 10.89 -9.59 16.44
CA GLN A 103 9.44 -9.37 16.42
C GLN A 103 8.84 -9.34 15.01
N LEU A 104 9.53 -8.75 14.03
CA LEU A 104 9.04 -8.60 12.66
C LEU A 104 9.68 -9.58 11.67
N LYS A 105 10.61 -10.43 12.12
CA LYS A 105 11.44 -11.28 11.24
C LYS A 105 10.60 -12.25 10.40
N TYR A 106 9.48 -12.72 10.95
CA TYR A 106 8.59 -13.70 10.30
C TYR A 106 7.17 -13.15 10.09
N VAL A 107 6.96 -11.85 10.26
CA VAL A 107 5.66 -11.22 10.04
C VAL A 107 5.53 -10.85 8.58
N LYS A 108 4.62 -11.51 7.86
CA LYS A 108 4.30 -11.16 6.48
C LYS A 108 3.30 -9.99 6.47
N PRO A 109 3.62 -8.85 5.82
CA PRO A 109 2.66 -7.76 5.67
C PRO A 109 1.52 -8.18 4.75
N LEU A 110 0.33 -7.59 4.95
CA LEU A 110 -0.79 -7.76 4.04
C LEU A 110 -0.46 -7.12 2.69
N LEU A 111 -0.74 -7.85 1.61
CA LEU A 111 -0.58 -7.36 0.26
C LEU A 111 -1.69 -6.35 -0.05
N PRO A 112 -1.44 -5.35 -0.92
CA PRO A 112 -2.47 -4.39 -1.29
C PRO A 112 -3.76 -5.01 -1.84
N TYR A 113 -3.64 -6.11 -2.58
CA TYR A 113 -4.80 -6.89 -3.04
C TYR A 113 -5.64 -7.42 -1.88
N GLU A 114 -5.00 -7.98 -0.85
CA GLU A 114 -5.69 -8.52 0.33
C GLU A 114 -6.43 -7.41 1.10
N ILE A 115 -5.77 -6.25 1.24
CA ILE A 115 -6.39 -5.06 1.87
C ILE A 115 -7.58 -4.56 1.04
N PHE A 116 -7.41 -4.45 -0.28
CA PHE A 116 -8.47 -4.01 -1.18
C PHE A 116 -9.68 -4.93 -1.11
N MET A 117 -9.47 -6.25 -1.18
CA MET A 117 -10.56 -7.23 -1.08
C MET A 117 -11.22 -7.21 0.30
N ALA A 118 -10.46 -7.08 1.38
CA ALA A 118 -11.04 -6.91 2.72
C ALA A 118 -11.92 -5.66 2.83
N ASN A 119 -11.50 -4.54 2.22
CA ASN A 119 -12.29 -3.31 2.16
C ASN A 119 -13.56 -3.46 1.31
N VAL A 120 -13.52 -4.23 0.22
CA VAL A 120 -14.71 -4.58 -0.57
C VAL A 120 -15.70 -5.37 0.28
N GLU A 121 -15.24 -6.40 0.99
CA GLU A 121 -16.08 -7.22 1.87
C GLU A 121 -16.64 -6.41 3.06
N ALA A 122 -15.86 -5.46 3.57
CA ALA A 122 -16.32 -4.51 4.59
C ALA A 122 -17.37 -3.52 4.07
N GLY A 123 -17.61 -3.46 2.75
CA GLY A 123 -18.58 -2.57 2.13
C GLY A 123 -18.09 -1.13 1.99
N ASN A 124 -16.78 -0.89 1.93
CA ASN A 124 -16.23 0.46 1.79
C ASN A 124 -16.54 1.01 0.38
N ASP A 125 -17.21 2.17 0.34
CA ASP A 125 -17.74 2.78 -0.89
C ASP A 125 -16.67 2.98 -1.97
N ASP A 126 -15.49 3.49 -1.61
CA ASP A 126 -14.42 3.77 -2.57
C ASP A 126 -13.96 2.50 -3.30
N GLN A 127 -13.68 1.41 -2.57
CA GLN A 127 -13.25 0.16 -3.17
C GLN A 127 -14.38 -0.52 -3.96
N LEU A 128 -15.64 -0.41 -3.51
CA LEU A 128 -16.81 -0.89 -4.27
C LEU A 128 -16.99 -0.14 -5.59
N ILE A 129 -16.83 1.18 -5.58
CA ILE A 129 -16.92 2.04 -6.77
C ILE A 129 -15.78 1.68 -7.74
N ILE A 130 -14.54 1.59 -7.25
CA ILE A 130 -13.38 1.22 -8.07
C ILE A 130 -13.56 -0.16 -8.70
N LYS A 131 -13.98 -1.16 -7.91
CA LYS A 131 -14.23 -2.52 -8.40
C LYS A 131 -15.32 -2.54 -9.48
N SER A 132 -16.45 -1.90 -9.21
CA SER A 132 -17.57 -1.82 -10.16
C SER A 132 -17.17 -1.14 -11.46
N LEU A 133 -16.34 -0.09 -11.38
CA LEU A 133 -15.82 0.61 -12.55
C LEU A 133 -14.91 -0.30 -13.39
N VAL A 134 -13.97 -1.00 -12.75
CA VAL A 134 -13.09 -1.96 -13.45
C VAL A 134 -13.92 -3.05 -14.14
N GLU A 135 -14.90 -3.62 -13.45
CA GLU A 135 -15.79 -4.66 -13.98
C GLU A 135 -16.68 -4.17 -15.13
N SER A 136 -17.10 -2.90 -15.10
CA SER A 136 -17.89 -2.30 -16.18
C SER A 136 -17.15 -2.25 -17.52
N TYR A 137 -15.81 -2.31 -17.49
CA TYR A 137 -14.96 -2.40 -18.67
C TYR A 137 -14.57 -3.84 -19.07
N GLY A 138 -15.15 -4.85 -18.42
CA GLY A 138 -14.83 -6.26 -18.65
C GLY A 138 -13.48 -6.70 -18.08
N LEU A 139 -12.87 -5.87 -17.22
CA LEU A 139 -11.67 -6.22 -16.47
C LEU A 139 -12.05 -6.76 -15.09
N HIS A 140 -11.09 -7.34 -14.38
CA HIS A 140 -11.28 -7.76 -12.99
C HIS A 140 -10.04 -7.43 -12.15
N ILE A 141 -10.23 -7.34 -10.84
CA ILE A 141 -9.12 -7.21 -9.89
C ILE A 141 -8.49 -8.59 -9.69
N SER A 142 -7.16 -8.68 -9.73
CA SER A 142 -6.43 -9.94 -9.63
C SER A 142 -5.27 -9.83 -8.65
N SER A 143 -4.89 -10.94 -8.01
CA SER A 143 -3.69 -11.04 -7.18
C SER A 143 -2.40 -11.26 -7.98
N SER A 144 -2.52 -11.56 -9.28
CA SER A 144 -1.40 -11.85 -10.17
C SER A 144 -1.63 -11.27 -11.58
N LYS A 145 -0.56 -11.25 -12.40
CA LYS A 145 -0.59 -10.74 -13.77
C LYS A 145 -1.28 -11.75 -14.68
N VAL A 146 -2.54 -11.50 -15.01
CA VAL A 146 -3.35 -12.32 -15.92
C VAL A 146 -4.04 -11.44 -16.97
N PRO A 147 -4.35 -11.96 -18.16
CA PRO A 147 -5.13 -11.23 -19.16
C PRO A 147 -6.45 -10.68 -18.60
N GLY A 148 -6.69 -9.38 -18.81
CA GLY A 148 -7.87 -8.69 -18.28
C GLY A 148 -7.88 -8.48 -16.76
N GLY A 149 -6.83 -8.88 -16.04
CA GLY A 149 -6.69 -8.71 -14.59
C GLY A 149 -5.79 -7.53 -14.22
N ILE A 150 -6.27 -6.63 -13.36
CA ILE A 150 -5.48 -5.54 -12.79
C ILE A 150 -4.94 -5.97 -11.41
N CYS A 151 -3.63 -6.18 -11.34
CA CYS A 151 -2.91 -6.44 -10.07
C CYS A 151 -2.59 -5.14 -9.30
N ALA A 152 -2.46 -4.02 -10.01
CA ALA A 152 -2.06 -2.73 -9.47
C ALA A 152 -3.19 -2.00 -8.70
N VAL A 153 -3.80 -2.62 -7.69
CA VAL A 153 -4.94 -2.05 -6.95
C VAL A 153 -4.62 -0.71 -6.27
N SER A 154 -3.43 -0.59 -5.66
CA SER A 154 -2.98 0.67 -5.06
C SER A 154 -2.88 1.81 -6.07
N CYS A 155 -2.63 1.48 -7.34
CA CYS A 155 -2.63 2.48 -8.41
C CYS A 155 -4.04 2.99 -8.70
N LEU A 156 -5.05 2.11 -8.70
CA LEU A 156 -6.44 2.50 -8.91
C LEU A 156 -6.92 3.41 -7.78
N GLU A 157 -6.67 3.01 -6.53
CA GLU A 157 -6.99 3.80 -5.34
C GLU A 157 -6.29 5.16 -5.38
N TYR A 158 -4.99 5.17 -5.71
CA TYR A 158 -4.24 6.42 -5.87
C TYR A 158 -4.87 7.36 -6.90
N ILE A 159 -5.21 6.85 -8.10
CA ILE A 159 -5.80 7.70 -9.14
C ILE A 159 -7.16 8.23 -8.71
N TYR A 160 -7.98 7.37 -8.10
CA TYR A 160 -9.30 7.74 -7.60
C TYR A 160 -9.20 8.81 -6.50
N GLN A 161 -8.37 8.59 -5.48
CA GLN A 161 -8.23 9.52 -4.34
C GLN A 161 -7.60 10.84 -4.77
N LYS A 162 -6.59 10.81 -5.64
CA LYS A 162 -5.84 12.01 -6.03
C LYS A 162 -6.51 12.84 -7.13
N TYR A 163 -7.11 12.18 -8.11
CA TYR A 163 -7.64 12.83 -9.32
C TYR A 163 -9.15 12.69 -9.50
N GLY A 164 -9.80 11.87 -8.67
CA GLY A 164 -11.24 11.65 -8.69
C GLY A 164 -11.70 10.59 -9.70
N PHE A 165 -12.95 10.16 -9.52
CA PHE A 165 -13.62 9.13 -10.32
C PHE A 165 -13.47 9.33 -11.84
N HIS A 166 -13.73 10.53 -12.34
CA HIS A 166 -13.72 10.80 -13.78
C HIS A 166 -12.34 10.63 -14.44
N VAL A 167 -11.26 10.87 -13.69
CA VAL A 167 -9.91 10.64 -14.20
C VAL A 167 -9.60 9.15 -14.22
N LEU A 168 -10.01 8.40 -13.20
CA LEU A 168 -9.89 6.93 -13.19
C LEU A 168 -10.68 6.28 -14.35
N ASP A 169 -11.95 6.66 -14.51
CA ASP A 169 -12.82 6.18 -15.60
C ASP A 169 -12.17 6.42 -16.96
N ARG A 170 -11.77 7.67 -17.23
CA ARG A 170 -11.12 8.02 -18.50
C ARG A 170 -9.77 7.33 -18.68
N THR A 171 -9.04 7.06 -17.59
CA THR A 171 -7.76 6.33 -17.62
C THR A 171 -7.98 4.90 -18.10
N LEU A 172 -8.93 4.18 -17.50
CA LEU A 172 -9.27 2.82 -17.89
C LEU A 172 -9.79 2.79 -19.34
N ARG A 173 -10.68 3.71 -19.70
CA ARG A 173 -11.21 3.83 -21.07
C ARG A 173 -10.13 4.03 -22.13
N LEU A 174 -9.15 4.91 -21.86
CA LEU A 174 -8.04 5.15 -22.78
C LEU A 174 -7.10 3.96 -22.84
N CYS A 175 -6.77 3.35 -21.71
CA CYS A 175 -5.92 2.17 -21.65
C CYS A 175 -6.50 1.03 -22.49
N ILE A 176 -7.76 0.67 -22.24
CA ILE A 176 -8.45 -0.44 -22.91
C ILE A 176 -8.70 -0.12 -24.37
N GLY A 177 -9.16 1.10 -24.67
CA GLY A 177 -9.37 1.52 -26.05
C GLY A 177 -8.09 1.64 -26.89
N THR A 178 -6.91 1.57 -26.26
CA THR A 178 -5.60 1.62 -26.96
C THR A 178 -4.93 0.26 -27.05
N TRP A 179 -5.07 -0.60 -26.03
CA TRP A 179 -4.33 -1.88 -25.94
C TRP A 179 -5.19 -3.09 -25.55
N GLU A 180 -6.51 -2.96 -25.50
CA GLU A 180 -7.46 -4.07 -25.34
C GLU A 180 -7.20 -4.98 -24.12
N GLY A 181 -6.63 -4.41 -23.04
CA GLY A 181 -6.35 -5.17 -21.81
C GLY A 181 -5.06 -5.98 -21.83
N ASP A 182 -4.09 -5.65 -22.71
CA ASP A 182 -2.73 -6.22 -22.67
C ASP A 182 -2.11 -6.13 -21.27
N ASN A 183 -1.45 -7.19 -20.81
CA ASN A 183 -0.88 -7.28 -19.47
C ASN A 183 0.09 -6.13 -19.14
N ASN A 184 0.86 -5.64 -20.12
CA ASN A 184 1.80 -4.54 -19.90
C ASN A 184 1.09 -3.18 -19.86
N SER A 185 -0.11 -3.09 -20.42
CA SER A 185 -0.94 -1.87 -20.40
C SER A 185 -1.59 -1.62 -19.04
N LEU A 186 -1.89 -2.68 -18.28
CA LEU A 186 -2.55 -2.59 -16.97
C LEU A 186 -1.58 -2.41 -15.78
N SER A 187 -0.31 -2.13 -16.07
CA SER A 187 0.69 -1.87 -15.03
C SER A 187 0.48 -0.53 -14.33
N ALA A 188 0.90 -0.43 -13.06
CA ALA A 188 0.75 0.79 -12.26
C ALA A 188 1.34 2.04 -12.95
N ASN A 189 2.53 1.91 -13.54
CA ASN A 189 3.20 3.02 -14.20
C ASN A 189 2.51 3.45 -15.50
N MET A 190 1.92 2.51 -16.25
CA MET A 190 1.13 2.84 -17.44
C MET A 190 -0.12 3.62 -17.04
N LEU A 191 -0.91 3.10 -16.10
CA LEU A 191 -2.16 3.72 -15.64
C LEU A 191 -1.92 5.11 -15.03
N LYS A 192 -0.92 5.26 -14.14
CA LYS A 192 -0.51 6.58 -13.62
C LYS A 192 -0.04 7.51 -14.74
N GLY A 193 0.70 7.00 -15.71
CA GLY A 193 1.15 7.78 -16.87
C GLY A 193 0.00 8.37 -17.68
N ILE A 194 -1.05 7.58 -17.92
CA ILE A 194 -2.28 8.04 -18.59
C ILE A 194 -3.01 9.07 -17.73
N ALA A 195 -3.15 8.81 -16.42
CA ALA A 195 -3.79 9.72 -15.49
C ALA A 195 -3.09 11.10 -15.45
N HIS A 196 -1.76 11.14 -15.45
CA HIS A 196 -0.99 12.39 -15.53
C HIS A 196 -1.31 13.19 -16.80
N LEU A 197 -1.43 12.51 -17.96
CA LEU A 197 -1.80 13.18 -19.21
C LEU A 197 -3.24 13.70 -19.19
N ILE A 198 -4.18 12.91 -18.67
CA ILE A 198 -5.59 13.33 -18.53
C ILE A 198 -5.68 14.56 -17.63
N TYR A 199 -5.00 14.53 -16.47
CA TYR A 199 -5.05 15.62 -15.51
C TYR A 199 -4.37 16.90 -16.06
N ALA A 200 -3.19 16.78 -16.69
CA ALA A 200 -2.47 17.92 -17.25
C ALA A 200 -3.21 18.57 -18.43
N PHE A 201 -3.82 17.77 -19.31
CA PHE A 201 -4.33 18.25 -20.59
C PHE A 201 -5.86 18.30 -20.66
N GLY A 202 -6.59 17.63 -19.77
CA GLY A 202 -8.06 17.66 -19.74
C GLY A 202 -8.67 17.40 -21.12
N ASN A 203 -9.52 18.31 -21.58
CA ASN A 203 -10.22 18.21 -22.86
C ASN A 203 -9.35 18.49 -24.10
N THR A 204 -8.11 18.99 -23.92
CA THR A 204 -7.17 19.22 -25.04
C THR A 204 -6.50 17.93 -25.48
N LEU A 205 -6.37 16.95 -24.58
CA LEU A 205 -6.06 15.57 -24.94
C LEU A 205 -7.32 14.97 -25.59
N LYS A 206 -7.25 14.60 -26.87
CA LYS A 206 -8.39 14.01 -27.60
C LYS A 206 -8.30 12.50 -27.53
N ASP A 207 -9.36 11.86 -27.07
CA ASP A 207 -9.36 10.42 -26.81
C ASP A 207 -9.11 9.58 -28.07
N ASP A 208 -9.81 9.88 -29.17
CA ASP A 208 -9.60 9.19 -30.45
C ASP A 208 -8.19 9.43 -30.99
N GLY A 209 -7.69 10.66 -30.84
CA GLY A 209 -6.32 11.00 -31.20
C GLY A 209 -5.29 10.28 -30.34
N PHE A 210 -5.59 10.03 -29.07
CA PHE A 210 -4.75 9.25 -28.16
C PHE A 210 -4.68 7.80 -28.64
N LYS A 211 -5.84 7.15 -28.80
CA LYS A 211 -5.93 5.76 -29.25
C LYS A 211 -5.23 5.55 -30.60
N GLU A 212 -5.52 6.41 -31.59
CA GLU A 212 -4.97 6.28 -32.96
C GLU A 212 -3.45 6.49 -33.03
N ARG A 213 -2.89 7.33 -32.16
CA ARG A 213 -1.48 7.73 -32.25
C ARG A 213 -0.58 6.99 -31.28
N VAL A 214 -1.03 6.84 -30.04
CA VAL A 214 -0.32 6.09 -29.02
C VAL A 214 -0.47 4.59 -29.27
N GLY A 215 -1.64 4.12 -29.73
CA GLY A 215 -1.89 2.73 -30.10
C GLY A 215 -1.13 2.23 -31.33
N LYS A 216 -0.38 3.09 -32.03
CA LYS A 216 0.61 2.66 -33.04
C LYS A 216 1.81 1.94 -32.43
N TYR A 217 1.94 1.98 -31.10
CA TYR A 217 2.99 1.35 -30.33
C TYR A 217 2.36 0.35 -29.36
N SER A 218 2.95 -0.83 -29.25
CA SER A 218 2.56 -1.79 -28.21
C SER A 218 2.83 -1.22 -26.82
N ALA A 219 2.07 -1.67 -25.82
CA ALA A 219 2.28 -1.27 -24.42
C ALA A 219 3.71 -1.56 -23.95
N ARG A 220 4.31 -2.66 -24.44
CA ARG A 220 5.71 -3.02 -24.18
C ARG A 220 6.71 -2.02 -24.78
N GLU A 221 6.47 -1.55 -26.00
CA GLU A 221 7.33 -0.53 -26.63
C GLU A 221 7.26 0.80 -25.88
N ILE A 222 6.06 1.23 -25.47
CA ILE A 222 5.89 2.41 -24.61
C ILE A 222 6.67 2.24 -23.32
N GLY A 223 6.57 1.07 -22.66
CA GLY A 223 7.30 0.78 -21.44
C GLY A 223 8.82 0.81 -21.61
N ARG A 224 9.35 0.32 -22.74
CA ARG A 224 10.79 0.42 -23.05
C ARG A 224 11.21 1.88 -23.23
N THR A 225 10.51 2.64 -24.05
CA THR A 225 10.82 4.06 -24.29
C THR A 225 10.68 4.89 -23.02
N ALA A 226 9.73 4.55 -22.14
CA ALA A 226 9.59 5.19 -20.83
C ALA A 226 10.85 5.02 -19.98
N LYS A 227 11.33 3.77 -19.84
CA LYS A 227 12.53 3.45 -19.05
C LYS A 227 13.80 4.13 -19.57
N GLU A 228 13.95 4.27 -20.89
CA GLU A 228 15.07 4.98 -21.52
C GLU A 228 15.07 6.49 -21.24
N ARG A 229 13.89 7.08 -20.99
CA ARG A 229 13.73 8.51 -20.70
C ARG A 229 13.86 8.80 -19.22
N LYS A 230 13.03 8.15 -18.41
CA LYS A 230 12.90 8.40 -16.97
C LYS A 230 12.23 7.23 -16.26
N ALA A 231 12.70 6.91 -15.05
CA ALA A 231 12.04 5.94 -14.20
C ALA A 231 10.64 6.41 -13.74
N GLY A 232 9.75 5.44 -13.52
CA GLY A 232 8.42 5.65 -12.96
C GLY A 232 7.36 6.20 -13.93
N SER A 233 6.19 6.52 -13.37
CA SER A 233 4.98 6.89 -14.12
C SER A 233 5.11 8.11 -15.03
N PHE A 234 5.99 9.07 -14.68
CA PHE A 234 6.25 10.23 -15.54
C PHE A 234 6.96 9.84 -16.84
N GLY A 235 7.88 8.87 -16.82
CA GLY A 235 8.53 8.36 -18.04
C GLY A 235 7.51 7.76 -19.01
N TYR A 236 6.48 7.08 -18.49
CA TYR A 236 5.36 6.58 -19.30
C TYR A 236 4.54 7.72 -19.89
N ALA A 237 4.19 8.74 -19.08
CA ALA A 237 3.51 9.93 -19.58
C ALA A 237 4.31 10.63 -20.69
N GLU A 238 5.63 10.73 -20.54
CA GLU A 238 6.52 11.29 -21.56
C GLU A 238 6.51 10.50 -22.87
N ALA A 239 6.65 9.17 -22.77
CA ALA A 239 6.65 8.30 -23.93
C ALA A 239 5.32 8.39 -24.70
N MET A 240 4.20 8.37 -23.99
CA MET A 240 2.86 8.52 -24.56
C MET A 240 2.64 9.91 -25.16
N LEU A 241 3.08 10.99 -24.49
CA LEU A 241 2.99 12.35 -25.03
C LEU A 241 3.80 12.51 -26.32
N SER A 242 4.99 11.90 -26.37
CA SER A 242 5.83 11.87 -27.58
C SER A 242 5.13 11.15 -28.73
N ALA A 243 4.51 10.00 -28.46
CA ALA A 243 3.74 9.25 -29.44
C ALA A 243 2.52 10.04 -29.93
N TYR A 244 1.78 10.67 -29.01
CA TYR A 244 0.63 11.52 -29.31
C TYR A 244 1.00 12.73 -30.20
N ASN A 245 2.06 13.45 -29.84
CA ASN A 245 2.50 14.63 -30.56
C ASN A 245 3.16 14.32 -31.91
N LYS A 246 3.52 13.06 -32.17
CA LYS A 246 4.23 12.67 -33.39
C LYS A 246 3.44 13.11 -34.63
N LYS A 247 4.11 13.89 -35.49
CA LYS A 247 3.54 14.48 -36.72
C LYS A 247 2.36 15.45 -36.49
N MET A 248 2.17 16.00 -35.30
CA MET A 248 1.27 17.16 -35.09
C MET A 248 1.94 18.45 -35.52
N LYS A 249 1.19 19.34 -36.18
CA LYS A 249 1.64 20.73 -36.43
C LYS A 249 1.74 21.53 -35.13
N THR A 250 0.79 21.32 -34.22
CA THR A 250 0.72 21.96 -32.89
C THR A 250 0.43 20.87 -31.85
N GLY A 251 1.51 20.32 -31.27
CA GLY A 251 1.42 19.31 -30.22
C GLY A 251 1.11 19.90 -28.84
N LEU A 252 0.76 19.04 -27.89
CA LEU A 252 0.60 19.40 -26.48
C LEU A 252 1.97 19.69 -25.84
N HIS A 253 2.06 20.78 -25.09
CA HIS A 253 3.33 21.24 -24.52
C HIS A 253 3.74 20.49 -23.26
N TRP A 254 5.00 20.03 -23.24
CA TRP A 254 5.64 19.32 -22.13
C TRP A 254 5.56 20.03 -20.79
N ASN A 255 5.72 21.36 -20.77
CA ASN A 255 5.72 22.14 -19.53
C ASN A 255 4.41 21.95 -18.74
N LYS A 256 3.29 21.72 -19.42
CA LYS A 256 1.99 21.52 -18.76
C LYS A 256 1.91 20.19 -18.01
N LEU A 257 2.61 19.15 -18.47
CA LEU A 257 2.70 17.86 -17.79
C LEU A 257 3.41 17.98 -16.42
N TYR A 258 4.39 18.88 -16.34
CA TYR A 258 5.19 19.09 -15.13
C TYR A 258 4.62 20.13 -14.17
N ALA A 259 3.80 21.05 -14.68
CA ALA A 259 3.09 22.02 -13.84
C ALA A 259 2.14 21.34 -12.82
N THR A 260 1.71 20.12 -13.12
CA THR A 260 0.85 19.29 -12.26
C THR A 260 1.60 18.40 -11.27
N LYS A 261 2.94 18.47 -11.23
CA LYS A 261 3.72 17.74 -10.22
C LYS A 261 3.48 18.40 -8.86
N SER A 262 2.64 17.77 -8.03
CA SER A 262 2.47 18.18 -6.62
C SER A 262 3.83 18.24 -5.92
N THR A 263 4.04 19.24 -5.07
CA THR A 263 5.21 19.37 -4.19
C THR A 263 5.11 18.53 -2.93
N ALA A 264 4.00 17.81 -2.72
CA ALA A 264 3.94 16.81 -1.68
C ALA A 264 4.97 15.72 -1.98
N PRO A 265 5.79 15.28 -1.01
CA PRO A 265 6.54 14.04 -1.17
C PRO A 265 5.55 12.98 -1.63
N ASP A 266 5.92 12.18 -2.63
CA ASP A 266 5.14 11.01 -2.98
C ASP A 266 4.95 10.24 -1.66
N ASP A 267 3.72 10.28 -1.13
CA ASP A 267 3.30 9.44 -0.01
C ASP A 267 3.19 8.02 -0.59
N ASP A 268 4.36 7.50 -1.00
CA ASP A 268 4.61 6.13 -1.35
C ASP A 268 4.59 5.33 -0.03
N PHE A 269 3.43 5.34 0.61
CA PHE A 269 3.14 4.43 1.72
C PHE A 269 2.42 3.16 1.25
N TYR A 270 2.21 3.02 -0.06
CA TYR A 270 2.33 1.71 -0.67
C TYR A 270 3.79 1.57 -1.01
N THR A 271 4.55 0.90 -0.14
CA THR A 271 5.87 0.39 -0.51
C THR A 271 5.80 -0.07 -1.95
N GLU A 272 6.66 0.51 -2.79
CA GLU A 272 7.08 -0.09 -4.05
C GLU A 272 7.65 -1.46 -3.64
N TYR A 273 6.76 -2.44 -3.43
CA TYR A 273 7.11 -3.82 -3.57
C TYR A 273 7.43 -3.89 -5.04
N GLU A 274 8.72 -3.79 -5.34
CA GLU A 274 9.24 -4.34 -6.56
C GLU A 274 8.51 -5.68 -6.71
N GLU A 275 7.69 -5.78 -7.76
CA GLU A 275 7.24 -7.05 -8.29
C GLU A 275 8.51 -7.78 -8.70
N ASN A 276 9.27 -8.28 -7.72
CA ASN A 276 10.29 -9.26 -7.94
C ASN A 276 9.56 -10.44 -8.52
N ASP A 277 9.96 -10.78 -9.74
CA ASP A 277 9.45 -11.87 -10.53
C ASP A 277 9.08 -13.04 -9.61
N PHE A 278 7.78 -13.32 -9.53
CA PHE A 278 7.31 -14.66 -9.23
C PHE A 278 7.74 -15.51 -10.41
N ASP A 279 9.03 -15.84 -10.44
CA ASP A 279 9.56 -16.95 -11.18
C ASP A 279 8.95 -18.17 -10.50
N THR A 280 7.81 -18.62 -11.03
CA THR A 280 7.26 -19.93 -10.75
C THR A 280 8.35 -20.94 -11.13
N LYS A 281 9.21 -21.28 -10.17
CA LYS A 281 9.93 -22.54 -10.25
C LYS A 281 8.87 -23.62 -10.24
N GLU A 282 8.66 -24.22 -11.39
CA GLU A 282 8.05 -25.53 -11.52
C GLU A 282 8.69 -26.42 -10.45
N GLU A 283 7.91 -26.78 -9.43
CA GLU A 283 8.20 -27.95 -8.62
C GLU A 283 8.07 -29.14 -9.57
N THR A 284 9.18 -29.52 -10.21
CA THR A 284 9.29 -30.87 -10.75
C THR A 284 9.26 -31.80 -9.56
N GLU A 285 8.11 -32.46 -9.36
CA GLU A 285 7.97 -33.67 -8.57
C GLU A 285 9.08 -34.63 -8.99
N SER A 286 10.06 -34.83 -8.11
CA SER A 286 10.92 -36.00 -8.16
C SER A 286 10.21 -37.08 -7.36
N ASP A 287 9.44 -37.91 -8.06
CA ASP A 287 9.01 -39.20 -7.56
C ASP A 287 10.25 -40.05 -7.21
N ASP A 288 10.17 -40.68 -6.04
CA ASP A 288 11.13 -41.63 -5.48
C ASP A 288 11.51 -42.77 -6.46
N ILE A 289 12.82 -43.04 -6.60
CA ILE A 289 13.48 -44.37 -6.44
C ILE A 289 14.91 -44.16 -5.92
#